data_AF-A0A1X0PA08-F1
#
_entry.id   AF-A0A1X0PA08-F1
#
_cell.length_a   1.000
_cell.length_b   1.000
_cell.length_c   1.000
_cell.angle_alpha   90.00
_cell.angle_beta   90.00
_cell.angle_gamma   90.00
#
_symmetry.space_group_name_H-M   'P 1'
#
loop_
_entity.id
_entity.type
_entity.pdbx_description
1 polymer ?
#
loop_
_entity_poly.entity_id
_entity_poly.type
_entity_poly.pdbx_seq_one_letter_code
_entity_poly.pdbx_strand_id
1 'polypeptide(L)'
;MFFEDHLDEALSRENSPDGGVSAADPRHSHDTATASSQHGTGTLLAALIQAAENERAAPDILPYPAAIVDGVAAQIAAQNAQIRNANAEEARSSSLLPFRPSDLMALEVQRAQFFLAELLRQRLRKIEALAPAIAYEAQAGIAAPTQLRSLLSHNEVIVADRLAELAGRCAKLAGLQAAPPELQHLVPHPPFAEGDEVLPRPDVDRYVFCVVLDDLGVVRLGDDAVQTVHAGEIFLVPYRSFRPYVLEGRVRLV
;
A
#
# COMPACT_ATOMS: atom_id res chain seq x y z
N MET A 1 -11.15 11.65 27.07
CA MET A 1 -10.90 10.86 28.29
C MET A 1 -10.11 9.64 27.87
N PHE A 2 -8.93 9.45 28.47
CA PHE A 2 -8.01 8.31 28.38
C PHE A 2 -7.28 8.08 27.05
N PHE A 3 -6.02 8.51 26.98
CA PHE A 3 -4.84 7.75 26.51
C PHE A 3 -3.62 8.68 26.36
N GLU A 4 -3.07 9.23 27.45
CA GLU A 4 -1.81 10.01 27.36
C GLU A 4 -0.75 9.71 28.45
N ASP A 5 -1.01 8.93 29.50
CA ASP A 5 -0.16 9.02 30.72
C ASP A 5 0.90 7.92 30.97
N HIS A 6 1.29 7.07 30.01
CA HIS A 6 2.22 5.96 30.34
C HIS A 6 3.44 5.73 29.43
N LEU A 7 3.95 6.76 28.74
CA LEU A 7 5.20 6.61 27.95
C LEU A 7 6.45 7.29 28.56
N ASP A 8 6.31 8.10 29.61
CA ASP A 8 7.40 8.95 30.09
C ASP A 8 8.32 8.35 31.16
N GLU A 9 8.08 7.12 31.63
CA GLU A 9 8.80 6.58 32.81
C GLU A 9 10.04 5.72 32.48
N ALA A 10 10.32 5.45 31.20
CA ALA A 10 11.39 4.51 30.81
C ALA A 10 12.75 5.14 30.45
N LEU A 11 12.91 6.47 30.45
CA LEU A 11 14.12 7.13 29.91
C LEU A 11 14.91 8.00 30.91
N SER A 12 14.52 8.06 32.18
CA SER A 12 15.06 9.05 33.13
C SER A 12 16.16 8.56 34.08
N ARG A 13 16.92 7.53 33.71
CA ARG A 13 18.11 7.14 34.48
C ARG A 13 19.23 6.69 33.56
N GLU A 14 20.15 7.60 33.27
CA GLU A 14 21.58 7.41 33.51
C GLU A 14 22.41 8.63 33.01
N ASN A 15 23.35 9.02 33.87
CA ASN A 15 24.62 9.70 33.59
C ASN A 15 24.70 11.24 33.58
N SER A 16 25.25 11.74 34.68
CA SER A 16 26.25 12.82 34.77
C SER A 16 27.10 12.54 36.03
N PRO A 17 28.32 13.08 36.25
CA PRO A 17 29.08 14.08 35.47
C PRO A 17 30.59 13.72 35.27
N ASP A 18 31.31 14.44 34.39
CA ASP A 18 32.42 15.35 34.77
C ASP A 18 33.32 15.78 33.58
N GLY A 19 33.71 17.07 33.60
CA GLY A 19 35.06 17.51 33.19
C GLY A 19 35.29 18.13 31.81
N GLY A 20 35.61 19.44 31.79
CA GLY A 20 36.72 19.94 30.97
C GLY A 20 36.44 21.01 29.90
N VAL A 21 36.73 22.26 30.28
CA VAL A 21 36.82 23.50 29.49
C VAL A 21 37.73 23.40 28.24
N SER A 22 37.29 23.95 27.09
CA SER A 22 38.12 24.84 26.25
C SER A 22 37.29 25.60 25.21
N ALA A 23 37.62 26.88 25.03
CA ALA A 23 36.94 27.86 24.22
C ALA A 23 37.52 27.95 22.80
N ALA A 24 36.65 28.07 21.79
CA ALA A 24 36.95 28.69 20.50
C ALA A 24 35.65 29.12 19.78
N ASP A 25 35.63 30.36 19.33
CA ASP A 25 34.50 31.09 18.72
C ASP A 25 34.09 30.59 17.30
N PRO A 26 32.89 30.97 16.82
CA PRO A 26 32.12 30.27 15.80
C PRO A 26 32.19 30.94 14.41
N ARG A 27 32.33 30.16 13.32
CA ARG A 27 32.00 30.62 11.97
C ARG A 27 31.44 29.50 11.09
N HIS A 28 30.17 29.66 10.73
CA HIS A 28 29.47 29.17 9.53
C HIS A 28 29.59 27.70 9.15
N SER A 29 28.63 26.88 9.61
CA SER A 29 28.29 25.60 8.98
C SER A 29 26.82 25.23 9.25
N HIS A 30 25.89 26.07 8.81
CA HIS A 30 24.47 25.70 8.67
C HIS A 30 24.14 25.92 7.20
N ASP A 31 24.14 24.86 6.39
CA ASP A 31 23.31 24.78 5.16
C ASP A 31 23.41 23.47 4.36
N THR A 32 24.12 22.44 4.83
CA THR A 32 24.30 21.21 4.02
C THR A 32 23.48 19.99 4.46
N ALA A 33 22.75 20.05 5.58
CA ALA A 33 22.04 18.88 6.12
C ALA A 33 20.56 18.78 5.72
N THR A 34 19.94 19.85 5.22
CA THR A 34 18.52 19.88 4.84
C THR A 34 18.25 19.47 3.39
N ALA A 35 19.25 19.56 2.50
CA ALA A 35 19.09 19.26 1.07
C ALA A 35 19.10 17.74 0.75
N SER A 36 19.75 16.92 1.59
CA SER A 36 19.84 15.47 1.37
C SER A 36 18.55 14.72 1.71
N SER A 37 17.75 15.22 2.66
CA SER A 37 16.45 14.60 3.00
C SER A 37 15.38 14.86 1.95
N GLN A 38 15.41 16.02 1.28
CA GLN A 38 14.42 16.41 0.26
C GLN A 38 14.51 15.60 -1.04
N HIS A 39 15.67 15.00 -1.35
CA HIS A 39 15.78 14.15 -2.54
C HIS A 39 15.08 12.79 -2.34
N GLY A 40 15.02 12.27 -1.12
CA GLY A 40 14.31 11.03 -0.80
C GLY A 40 12.77 11.17 -0.77
N THR A 41 12.26 12.38 -0.49
CA THR A 41 10.81 12.62 -0.40
C THR A 41 10.13 12.54 -1.76
N GLY A 42 10.76 13.12 -2.79
CA GLY A 42 10.25 13.07 -4.17
C GLY A 42 10.21 11.64 -4.72
N THR A 43 11.22 10.82 -4.39
CA THR A 43 11.29 9.43 -4.84
C THR A 43 10.25 8.53 -4.18
N LEU A 44 9.99 8.71 -2.87
CA LEU A 44 8.97 7.94 -2.16
C LEU A 44 7.56 8.25 -2.65
N LEU A 45 7.25 9.54 -2.89
CA LEU A 45 5.95 9.93 -3.43
C LEU A 45 5.75 9.40 -4.85
N ALA A 46 6.78 9.45 -5.70
CA ALA A 46 6.71 8.89 -7.05
C ALA A 46 6.44 7.37 -7.02
N ALA A 47 7.13 6.64 -6.14
CA ALA A 47 6.91 5.21 -5.95
C ALA A 47 5.49 4.90 -5.42
N LEU A 48 4.96 5.74 -4.52
CA LEU A 48 3.57 5.61 -4.05
C LEU A 48 2.57 5.83 -5.18
N ILE A 49 2.75 6.86 -6.00
CA ILE A 49 1.88 7.13 -7.16
C ILE A 49 1.89 5.94 -8.11
N GLN A 50 3.07 5.42 -8.44
CA GLN A 50 3.20 4.24 -9.31
C GLN A 50 2.52 3.00 -8.70
N ALA A 51 2.70 2.74 -7.41
CA ALA A 51 2.04 1.63 -6.73
C ALA A 51 0.51 1.78 -6.75
N ALA A 52 0.01 3.00 -6.56
CA ALA A 52 -1.42 3.32 -6.58
C ALA A 52 -2.03 3.15 -7.98
N GLU A 53 -1.35 3.62 -9.03
CA GLU A 53 -1.75 3.41 -10.43
C GLU A 53 -1.77 1.94 -10.81
N ASN A 54 -0.72 1.20 -10.46
CA ASN A 54 -0.62 -0.24 -10.70
C ASN A 54 -1.75 -1.00 -10.00
N GLU A 55 -2.00 -0.69 -8.73
CA GLU A 55 -3.09 -1.32 -7.99
C GLU A 55 -4.47 -0.98 -8.60
N ARG A 56 -4.68 0.25 -9.06
CA ARG A 56 -5.95 0.64 -9.70
C ARG A 56 -6.22 -0.11 -11.00
N ALA A 57 -5.19 -0.35 -11.81
CA ALA A 57 -5.32 -0.97 -13.12
C ALA A 57 -5.23 -2.52 -13.09
N ALA A 58 -4.60 -3.09 -12.06
CA ALA A 58 -4.46 -4.54 -11.92
C ALA A 58 -5.82 -5.22 -11.57
N PRO A 59 -6.18 -6.34 -12.23
CA PRO A 59 -7.38 -7.09 -11.89
C PRO A 59 -7.22 -7.95 -10.62
N ASP A 60 -5.99 -8.31 -10.23
CA ASP A 60 -5.67 -9.01 -8.98
C ASP A 60 -5.10 -8.07 -7.91
N ILE A 61 -4.91 -8.58 -6.69
CA ILE A 61 -4.27 -7.84 -5.59
C ILE A 61 -2.75 -7.96 -5.76
N LEU A 62 -2.06 -6.82 -5.80
CA LEU A 62 -0.59 -6.80 -5.87
C LEU A 62 0.04 -7.03 -4.47
N PRO A 63 1.34 -7.35 -4.36
CA PRO A 63 2.03 -7.43 -3.07
C PRO A 63 1.95 -6.11 -2.31
N TYR A 64 1.66 -6.18 -1.00
CA TYR A 64 1.57 -4.99 -0.14
C TYR A 64 2.94 -4.28 -0.06
N PRO A 65 3.04 -3.02 -0.51
CA PRO A 65 4.31 -2.30 -0.54
C PRO A 65 4.62 -1.68 0.84
N ALA A 66 4.94 -2.53 1.83
CA ALA A 66 5.14 -2.12 3.23
C ALA A 66 6.12 -0.97 3.40
N ALA A 67 7.31 -1.09 2.80
CA ALA A 67 8.35 -0.07 2.92
C ALA A 67 7.92 1.31 2.37
N ILE A 68 7.14 1.33 1.28
CA ILE A 68 6.65 2.58 0.68
C ILE A 68 5.58 3.19 1.57
N VAL A 69 4.60 2.39 2.03
CA VAL A 69 3.51 2.88 2.88
C VAL A 69 4.04 3.40 4.21
N ASP A 70 4.91 2.65 4.88
CA ASP A 70 5.47 3.04 6.18
C ASP A 70 6.38 4.27 6.04
N GLY A 71 7.18 4.33 4.97
CA GLY A 71 8.03 5.48 4.67
C GLY A 71 7.23 6.76 4.41
N VAL A 72 6.20 6.70 3.58
CA VAL A 72 5.32 7.85 3.30
C VAL A 72 4.53 8.24 4.55
N ALA A 73 4.03 7.28 5.33
CA ALA A 73 3.29 7.58 6.57
C ALA A 73 4.18 8.31 7.59
N ALA A 74 5.41 7.84 7.78
CA ALA A 74 6.39 8.50 8.64
C ALA A 74 6.75 9.91 8.12
N GLN A 75 6.91 10.06 6.80
CA GLN A 75 7.18 11.35 6.17
C GLN A 75 6.01 12.33 6.36
N ILE A 76 4.77 11.90 6.16
CA ILE A 76 3.56 12.70 6.40
C ILE A 76 3.52 13.16 7.86
N ALA A 77 3.83 12.28 8.83
CA ALA A 77 3.87 12.64 10.24
C ALA A 77 4.94 13.70 10.54
N ALA A 78 6.15 13.54 9.99
CA ALA A 78 7.25 14.48 10.15
C ALA A 78 6.93 15.84 9.52
N GLN A 79 6.41 15.88 8.29
CA GLN A 79 6.02 17.11 7.60
C GLN A 79 4.89 17.84 8.33
N ASN A 80 3.92 17.12 8.89
CA ASN A 80 2.87 17.72 9.71
C ASN A 80 3.40 18.36 11.01
N ALA A 81 4.46 17.81 11.60
CA ALA A 81 5.13 18.45 12.73
C ALA A 81 5.87 19.73 12.30
N GLN A 82 6.56 19.67 11.16
CA GLN A 82 7.25 20.84 10.60
C GLN A 82 6.28 21.97 10.25
N ILE A 83 5.15 21.67 9.61
CA ILE A 83 4.11 22.66 9.28
C ILE A 83 3.58 23.34 10.55
N ARG A 84 3.34 22.58 11.62
CA ARG A 84 2.89 23.15 12.91
C ARG A 84 3.90 24.15 13.48
N ASN A 85 5.18 23.84 13.40
CA ASN A 85 6.24 24.74 13.86
C ASN A 85 6.36 25.99 12.96
N ALA A 86 6.36 25.81 11.64
CA ALA A 86 6.40 26.90 10.66
C ALA A 86 5.21 27.85 10.82
N ASN A 87 4.00 27.32 11.03
CA ASN A 87 2.81 28.12 11.31
C ASN A 87 2.96 28.98 12.57
N ALA A 88 3.58 28.45 13.62
CA ALA A 88 3.81 29.20 14.86
C ALA A 88 4.85 30.31 14.70
N GLU A 89 5.86 30.10 13.85
CA GLU A 89 6.90 31.09 13.53
C GLU A 89 6.35 32.19 12.61
N GLU A 90 5.63 31.83 11.56
CA GLU A 90 4.97 32.75 10.63
C GLU A 90 3.88 33.58 11.31
N ALA A 91 3.22 33.05 12.35
CA ALA A 91 2.29 33.86 13.16
C ALA A 91 2.99 35.00 13.92
N ARG A 92 4.30 34.86 14.20
CA ARG A 92 5.12 35.86 14.90
C ARG A 92 5.86 36.82 13.96
N SER A 93 5.96 36.47 12.67
CA SER A 93 6.74 37.21 11.67
C SER A 93 5.90 37.56 10.46
N SER A 94 5.76 38.85 10.16
CA SER A 94 5.06 39.30 8.97
C SER A 94 5.94 39.13 7.73
N SER A 95 5.73 38.07 6.96
CA SER A 95 6.39 37.87 5.66
C SER A 95 5.89 38.88 4.61
N LEU A 96 6.79 39.32 3.72
CA LEU A 96 6.46 40.15 2.55
C LEU A 96 5.96 39.31 1.36
N LEU A 97 6.01 37.97 1.46
CA LEU A 97 5.52 37.08 0.42
C LEU A 97 3.99 37.10 0.34
N PRO A 98 3.40 36.98 -0.86
CA PRO A 98 1.95 36.95 -1.03
C PRO A 98 1.31 35.61 -0.60
N PHE A 99 2.10 34.63 -0.19
CA PHE A 99 1.67 33.33 0.31
C PHE A 99 2.55 32.88 1.47
N ARG A 100 2.04 31.96 2.30
CA ARG A 100 2.79 31.35 3.38
C ARG A 100 3.51 30.09 2.90
N PRO A 101 4.81 29.93 3.15
CA PRO A 101 5.53 28.68 2.86
C PRO A 101 4.87 27.44 3.48
N SER A 102 4.33 27.57 4.71
CA SER A 102 3.57 26.52 5.40
C SER A 102 2.37 26.00 4.61
N ASP A 103 1.65 26.85 3.87
CA ASP A 103 0.50 26.47 3.05
C ASP A 103 0.94 25.57 1.87
N LEU A 104 2.09 25.86 1.25
CA LEU A 104 2.64 25.03 0.17
C LEU A 104 3.04 23.65 0.70
N MET A 105 3.69 23.59 1.87
CA MET A 105 4.01 22.32 2.52
C MET A 105 2.76 21.50 2.83
N ALA A 106 1.68 22.15 3.28
CA ALA A 106 0.40 21.49 3.55
C ALA A 106 -0.23 20.89 2.28
N LEU A 107 -0.13 21.57 1.13
CA LEU A 107 -0.62 21.03 -0.15
C LEU A 107 0.13 19.76 -0.56
N GLU A 108 1.45 19.69 -0.38
CA GLU A 108 2.22 18.47 -0.67
C GLU A 108 1.85 17.32 0.26
N VAL A 109 1.62 17.59 1.55
CA VAL A 109 1.12 16.58 2.50
C VAL A 109 -0.26 16.06 2.07
N GLN A 110 -1.17 16.96 1.68
CA GLN A 110 -2.49 16.57 1.19
C GLN A 110 -2.40 15.68 -0.06
N ARG A 111 -1.49 16.00 -0.98
CA ARG A 111 -1.21 15.18 -2.17
C ARG A 111 -0.71 13.79 -1.79
N ALA A 112 0.22 13.68 -0.85
CA ALA A 112 0.70 12.38 -0.37
C ALA A 112 -0.40 11.56 0.32
N GLN A 113 -1.20 12.19 1.18
CA GLN A 113 -2.35 11.58 1.84
C GLN A 113 -3.40 11.07 0.83
N PHE A 114 -3.64 11.83 -0.24
CA PHE A 114 -4.57 11.44 -1.30
C PHE A 114 -4.15 10.11 -1.94
N PHE A 115 -2.90 10.00 -2.41
CA PHE A 115 -2.41 8.78 -3.05
C PHE A 115 -2.30 7.60 -2.08
N LEU A 116 -1.91 7.85 -0.83
CA LEU A 116 -1.89 6.80 0.20
C LEU A 116 -3.30 6.25 0.44
N ALA A 117 -4.29 7.13 0.59
CA ALA A 117 -5.67 6.73 0.77
C ALA A 117 -6.25 6.07 -0.49
N GLU A 118 -5.84 6.49 -1.68
CA GLU A 118 -6.25 5.89 -2.95
C GLU A 118 -5.76 4.44 -3.05
N LEU A 119 -4.45 4.20 -2.86
CA LEU A 119 -3.86 2.86 -2.81
C LEU A 119 -4.61 1.95 -1.83
N LEU A 120 -4.75 2.38 -0.57
CA LEU A 120 -5.39 1.56 0.48
C LEU A 120 -6.87 1.30 0.17
N ARG A 121 -7.61 2.26 -0.38
CA ARG A 121 -9.02 2.06 -0.75
C ARG A 121 -9.18 1.08 -1.91
N GLN A 122 -8.31 1.14 -2.93
CA GLN A 122 -8.37 0.18 -4.04
C GLN A 122 -8.09 -1.24 -3.54
N ARG A 123 -7.08 -1.40 -2.68
CA ARG A 123 -6.77 -2.69 -2.07
C ARG A 123 -7.94 -3.23 -1.25
N LEU A 124 -8.54 -2.41 -0.39
CA LEU A 124 -9.70 -2.81 0.41
C LEU A 124 -10.89 -3.26 -0.44
N ARG A 125 -11.17 -2.59 -1.56
CA ARG A 125 -12.25 -3.02 -2.49
C ARG A 125 -11.98 -4.39 -3.10
N LYS A 126 -10.72 -4.66 -3.48
CA LYS A 126 -10.35 -5.97 -4.01
C LYS A 126 -10.38 -7.05 -2.94
N ILE A 127 -9.93 -6.73 -1.72
CA ILE A 127 -10.00 -7.62 -0.56
C ILE A 127 -11.46 -7.96 -0.24
N GLU A 128 -12.36 -6.99 -0.29
CA GLU A 128 -13.80 -7.22 -0.08
C GLU A 128 -14.37 -8.22 -1.09
N ALA A 129 -14.03 -8.08 -2.38
CA ALA A 129 -14.46 -9.00 -3.43
C ALA A 129 -13.84 -10.41 -3.29
N LEU A 130 -12.62 -10.51 -2.77
CA LEU A 130 -11.85 -11.76 -2.66
C LEU A 130 -11.84 -12.37 -1.25
N ALA A 131 -12.54 -11.77 -0.28
CA ALA A 131 -12.51 -12.16 1.13
C ALA A 131 -12.81 -13.65 1.38
N PRO A 132 -13.82 -14.29 0.74
CA PRO A 132 -14.09 -15.71 0.93
C PRO A 132 -12.93 -16.60 0.47
N ALA A 133 -12.28 -16.25 -0.65
CA ALA A 133 -11.12 -16.98 -1.14
C ALA A 133 -9.95 -16.85 -0.16
N ILE A 134 -9.63 -15.63 0.29
CA ILE A 134 -8.54 -15.37 1.26
C ILE A 134 -8.75 -16.14 2.57
N ALA A 135 -9.96 -16.15 3.11
CA ALA A 135 -10.29 -16.87 4.34
C ALA A 135 -10.22 -18.39 4.16
N TYR A 136 -10.53 -18.90 2.98
CA TYR A 136 -10.38 -20.32 2.65
C TYR A 136 -8.91 -20.75 2.63
N GLU A 137 -8.00 -19.91 2.12
CA GLU A 137 -6.54 -20.19 2.15
C GLU A 137 -5.99 -20.35 3.58
N ALA A 138 -6.66 -19.76 4.59
CA ALA A 138 -6.25 -19.86 5.98
C ALA A 138 -6.52 -21.23 6.61
N GLN A 139 -7.34 -22.07 5.97
CA GLN A 139 -7.75 -23.37 6.51
C GLN A 139 -6.61 -24.39 6.35
N ALA A 140 -6.15 -24.93 7.47
CA ALA A 140 -5.00 -25.83 7.52
C ALA A 140 -5.25 -27.11 6.70
N GLY A 141 -4.28 -27.45 5.84
CA GLY A 141 -4.28 -28.72 5.08
C GLY A 141 -4.97 -28.67 3.71
N ILE A 142 -5.43 -27.50 3.27
CA ILE A 142 -6.05 -27.31 1.96
C ILE A 142 -5.02 -26.76 0.96
N ALA A 143 -4.89 -27.40 -0.20
CA ALA A 143 -4.14 -26.85 -1.32
C ALA A 143 -4.95 -25.69 -1.90
N ALA A 144 -4.69 -24.47 -1.42
CA ALA A 144 -5.38 -23.28 -1.87
C ALA A 144 -5.16 -23.05 -3.38
N PRO A 145 -6.20 -22.70 -4.15
CA PRO A 145 -6.07 -22.42 -5.59
C PRO A 145 -5.27 -21.14 -5.85
N THR A 146 -5.19 -20.25 -4.87
CA THR A 146 -4.44 -18.99 -4.92
C THR A 146 -3.56 -18.82 -3.68
N GLN A 147 -2.63 -17.85 -3.73
CA GLN A 147 -1.74 -17.49 -2.60
C GLN A 147 -1.91 -16.01 -2.24
N LEU A 148 -3.16 -15.52 -2.22
CA LEU A 148 -3.46 -14.11 -2.00
C LEU A 148 -3.05 -13.66 -0.61
N ARG A 149 -3.20 -14.50 0.41
CA ARG A 149 -2.95 -14.14 1.81
C ARG A 149 -1.49 -13.72 2.07
N SER A 150 -0.55 -14.20 1.26
CA SER A 150 0.87 -13.81 1.32
C SER A 150 1.15 -12.39 0.82
N LEU A 151 0.22 -11.82 0.04
CA LEU A 151 0.34 -10.50 -0.60
C LEU A 151 -0.26 -9.37 0.25
N LEU A 152 -0.92 -9.71 1.36
CA LEU A 152 -1.64 -8.77 2.21
C LEU A 152 -0.78 -8.34 3.42
N SER A 153 -1.03 -7.12 3.91
CA SER A 153 -0.55 -6.71 5.23
C SER A 153 -1.29 -7.43 6.35
N HIS A 154 -0.72 -7.44 7.56
CA HIS A 154 -1.37 -8.02 8.75
C HIS A 154 -2.78 -7.45 9.01
N ASN A 155 -2.93 -6.13 8.88
CA ASN A 155 -4.22 -5.46 9.08
C ASN A 155 -5.22 -5.83 7.98
N GLU A 156 -4.75 -5.96 6.73
CA GLU A 156 -5.58 -6.40 5.61
C GLU A 156 -6.09 -7.83 5.79
N VAL A 157 -5.26 -8.74 6.31
CA VAL A 157 -5.68 -10.12 6.63
C VAL A 157 -6.79 -10.13 7.68
N ILE A 158 -6.67 -9.34 8.76
CA ILE A 158 -7.71 -9.22 9.79
C ILE A 158 -9.03 -8.72 9.19
N VAL A 159 -8.97 -7.74 8.29
CA VAL A 159 -10.16 -7.22 7.60
C VAL A 159 -10.78 -8.29 6.71
N ALA A 160 -9.98 -9.01 5.92
CA ALA A 160 -10.46 -10.08 5.05
C ALA A 160 -11.18 -11.18 5.84
N ASP A 161 -10.57 -11.66 6.94
CA ASP A 161 -11.14 -12.71 7.79
C ASP A 161 -12.48 -12.25 8.39
N ARG A 162 -12.56 -11.01 8.92
CA ARG A 162 -13.80 -10.44 9.46
C ARG A 162 -14.89 -10.25 8.41
N LEU A 163 -14.52 -9.82 7.20
CA LEU A 163 -15.47 -9.65 6.10
C LEU A 163 -16.06 -11.01 5.67
N ALA A 164 -15.23 -12.05 5.55
CA ALA A 164 -15.68 -13.40 5.22
C ALA A 164 -16.64 -13.96 6.29
N GLU A 165 -16.31 -13.81 7.57
CA GLU A 165 -17.17 -14.22 8.68
C GLU A 165 -18.52 -13.47 8.69
N LEU A 166 -18.49 -12.15 8.45
CA LEU A 166 -19.70 -11.33 8.41
C LEU A 166 -20.56 -11.70 7.21
N ALA A 167 -19.98 -11.83 6.01
CA ALA A 167 -20.69 -12.25 4.80
C ALA A 167 -21.35 -13.61 5.00
N GLY A 168 -20.63 -14.58 5.60
CA GLY A 168 -21.18 -15.89 5.91
C GLY A 168 -22.34 -15.85 6.90
N ARG A 169 -22.26 -15.04 7.95
CA ARG A 169 -23.38 -14.85 8.90
C ARG A 169 -24.58 -14.19 8.24
N CYS A 170 -24.36 -13.14 7.45
CA CYS A 170 -25.43 -12.45 6.73
C CYS A 170 -26.15 -13.39 5.76
N ALA A 171 -25.42 -14.19 4.99
CA ALA A 171 -26.00 -15.18 4.08
C ALA A 171 -26.83 -16.25 4.82
N LYS A 172 -26.32 -16.74 5.97
CA LYS A 172 -27.07 -17.66 6.86
C LYS A 172 -28.40 -17.08 7.31
N LEU A 173 -28.39 -15.85 7.82
CA LEU A 173 -29.58 -15.16 8.29
C LEU A 173 -30.55 -14.78 7.17
N ALA A 174 -30.03 -14.44 5.98
CA ALA A 174 -30.84 -14.02 4.84
C ALA A 174 -31.73 -15.13 4.27
N GLY A 175 -31.36 -16.40 4.47
CA GLY A 175 -32.19 -17.53 4.01
C GLY A 175 -31.44 -18.83 3.84
N LEU A 176 -30.11 -18.82 3.87
CA LEU A 176 -29.31 -20.05 3.71
C LEU A 176 -29.57 -21.06 4.82
N GLN A 177 -30.01 -20.62 6.01
CA GLN A 177 -30.46 -21.51 7.09
C GLN A 177 -31.64 -22.43 6.73
N ALA A 178 -32.46 -22.05 5.74
CA ALA A 178 -33.59 -22.84 5.27
C ALA A 178 -33.22 -23.78 4.10
N ALA A 179 -32.01 -23.64 3.56
CA ALA A 179 -31.52 -24.51 2.49
C ALA A 179 -31.17 -25.91 3.03
N PRO A 180 -31.24 -26.97 2.21
CA PRO A 180 -30.71 -28.29 2.55
C PRO A 180 -29.24 -28.20 3.01
N PRO A 181 -28.79 -29.04 3.97
CA PRO A 181 -27.48 -28.93 4.59
C PRO A 181 -26.33 -28.96 3.57
N GLU A 182 -26.52 -29.65 2.44
CA GLU A 182 -25.55 -29.74 1.35
C GLU A 182 -25.28 -28.39 0.68
N LEU A 183 -26.28 -27.50 0.67
CA LEU A 183 -26.21 -26.19 0.02
C LEU A 183 -25.93 -25.04 1.01
N GLN A 184 -25.72 -25.33 2.30
CA GLN A 184 -25.49 -24.29 3.32
C GLN A 184 -24.05 -23.75 3.34
N HIS A 185 -23.16 -24.31 2.52
CA HIS A 185 -21.74 -23.98 2.50
C HIS A 185 -21.43 -22.95 1.41
N LEU A 186 -20.71 -21.88 1.78
CA LEU A 186 -20.29 -20.79 0.90
C LEU A 186 -18.82 -20.91 0.46
N VAL A 187 -18.17 -21.98 0.90
CA VAL A 187 -16.79 -22.33 0.58
C VAL A 187 -16.76 -23.83 0.28
N PRO A 188 -15.77 -24.32 -0.48
CA PRO A 188 -15.67 -25.74 -0.79
C PRO A 188 -15.67 -26.57 0.51
N HIS A 189 -16.57 -27.55 0.58
CA HIS A 189 -16.81 -28.37 1.78
C HIS A 189 -17.12 -29.82 1.36
N PRO A 190 -16.10 -30.68 1.22
CA PRO A 190 -16.33 -32.08 0.88
C PRO A 190 -17.09 -32.81 1.99
N PRO A 191 -17.97 -33.77 1.67
CA PRO A 191 -18.26 -34.34 0.35
C PRO A 191 -19.36 -33.60 -0.45
N PHE A 192 -19.98 -32.57 0.11
CA PHE A 192 -21.22 -31.99 -0.42
C PHE A 192 -20.99 -30.87 -1.44
N ALA A 193 -19.89 -30.12 -1.28
CA ALA A 193 -19.51 -29.02 -2.14
C ALA A 193 -18.05 -29.23 -2.59
N GLU A 194 -17.88 -29.98 -3.67
CA GLU A 194 -16.59 -30.16 -4.34
C GLU A 194 -16.50 -29.12 -5.46
N GLY A 195 -15.54 -28.19 -5.36
CA GLY A 195 -15.25 -27.24 -6.44
C GLY A 195 -14.84 -25.86 -5.95
N ASP A 196 -13.67 -25.43 -6.39
CA ASP A 196 -13.14 -24.08 -6.17
C ASP A 196 -13.92 -22.99 -6.96
N GLU A 197 -14.97 -23.36 -7.69
CA GLU A 197 -15.80 -22.44 -8.50
C GLU A 197 -16.68 -21.54 -7.64
N VAL A 198 -16.98 -21.96 -6.40
CA VAL A 198 -17.72 -21.14 -5.42
C VAL A 198 -16.86 -19.97 -4.92
N LEU A 199 -15.54 -20.07 -5.03
CA LEU A 199 -14.62 -19.04 -4.57
C LEU A 199 -14.42 -17.96 -5.64
N PRO A 200 -14.49 -16.68 -5.27
CA PRO A 200 -14.19 -15.59 -6.19
C PRO A 200 -12.71 -15.63 -6.60
N ARG A 201 -12.44 -15.42 -7.90
CA ARG A 201 -11.08 -15.40 -8.45
C ARG A 201 -10.82 -14.11 -9.21
N PRO A 202 -9.58 -13.59 -9.17
CA PRO A 202 -9.22 -12.45 -10.00
C PRO A 202 -9.20 -12.84 -11.49
N ASP A 203 -9.73 -11.96 -12.33
CA ASP A 203 -9.74 -12.15 -13.78
C ASP A 203 -8.40 -11.72 -14.39
N VAL A 204 -7.45 -12.65 -14.44
CA VAL A 204 -6.10 -12.42 -14.98
C VAL A 204 -6.07 -12.30 -16.52
N ASP A 205 -7.15 -12.67 -17.20
CA ASP A 205 -7.24 -12.57 -18.67
C ASP A 205 -7.77 -11.21 -19.13
N ARG A 206 -8.14 -10.34 -18.18
CA ARG A 206 -8.53 -8.96 -18.46
C ARG A 206 -7.40 -8.20 -19.17
N TYR A 207 -7.77 -7.52 -20.26
CA TYR A 207 -6.85 -6.66 -21.00
C TYR A 207 -6.56 -5.38 -20.20
N VAL A 208 -5.27 -5.06 -20.11
CA VAL A 208 -4.76 -3.87 -19.40
C VAL A 208 -3.79 -3.11 -20.30
N PHE A 209 -3.68 -1.80 -20.10
CA PHE A 209 -2.65 -0.98 -20.71
C PHE A 209 -1.38 -1.03 -19.86
N CYS A 210 -0.27 -1.38 -20.50
CA CYS A 210 1.04 -1.52 -19.88
C CYS A 210 2.04 -0.60 -20.59
N VAL A 211 2.81 0.15 -19.81
CA VAL A 211 3.99 0.88 -20.27
C VAL A 211 5.22 0.13 -19.79
N VAL A 212 6.12 -0.18 -20.71
CA VAL A 212 7.37 -0.88 -20.41
C VAL A 212 8.40 0.14 -19.92
N LEU A 213 9.00 -0.11 -18.75
CA LEU A 213 10.02 0.78 -18.18
C LEU A 213 11.43 0.37 -18.61
N ASP A 214 11.68 -0.94 -18.65
CA ASP A 214 12.98 -1.52 -19.02
C ASP A 214 12.85 -2.46 -20.22
N ASP A 215 13.89 -2.57 -21.04
CA ASP A 215 13.91 -3.52 -22.16
C ASP A 215 13.67 -4.96 -21.67
N LEU A 216 12.56 -5.57 -22.11
CA LEU A 216 12.18 -6.93 -21.73
C LEU A 216 12.75 -7.99 -22.67
N GLY A 217 13.25 -7.57 -23.84
CA GLY A 217 13.72 -8.48 -24.88
C GLY A 217 12.55 -9.23 -25.50
N VAL A 218 12.71 -10.53 -25.75
CA VAL A 218 11.69 -11.34 -26.43
C VAL A 218 10.66 -11.85 -25.41
N VAL A 219 9.45 -11.32 -25.45
CA VAL A 219 8.34 -11.68 -24.56
C VAL A 219 7.24 -12.41 -25.33
N ARG A 220 6.63 -13.42 -24.69
CA ARG A 220 5.42 -14.09 -25.19
C ARG A 220 4.18 -13.27 -24.84
N LEU A 221 3.51 -12.78 -25.86
CA LEU A 221 2.27 -12.02 -25.79
C LEU A 221 1.10 -12.98 -26.06
N GLY A 222 0.57 -13.59 -25.00
CA GLY A 222 -0.44 -14.64 -25.14
C GLY A 222 0.13 -15.95 -25.71
N ASP A 223 -0.70 -16.70 -26.42
CA ASP A 223 -0.42 -18.10 -26.75
C ASP A 223 0.42 -18.26 -28.03
N ASP A 224 0.27 -17.33 -28.99
CA ASP A 224 0.86 -17.47 -30.33
C ASP A 224 1.81 -16.32 -30.76
N ALA A 225 1.87 -15.20 -30.01
CA ALA A 225 2.67 -14.05 -30.41
C ALA A 225 3.95 -13.94 -29.57
N VAL A 226 5.08 -13.78 -30.25
CA VAL A 226 6.37 -13.50 -29.66
C VAL A 226 6.87 -12.19 -30.26
N GLN A 227 7.14 -11.19 -29.41
CA GLN A 227 7.62 -9.89 -29.87
C GLN A 227 8.79 -9.43 -29.01
N THR A 228 9.73 -8.71 -29.65
CA THR A 228 10.74 -7.93 -28.95
C THR A 228 10.10 -6.68 -28.38
N VAL A 229 10.21 -6.50 -27.08
CA VAL A 229 9.58 -5.42 -26.32
C VAL A 229 10.66 -4.48 -25.79
N HIS A 230 10.56 -3.21 -26.15
CA HIS A 230 11.51 -2.16 -25.79
C HIS A 230 10.95 -1.21 -24.73
N ALA A 231 11.85 -0.55 -24.00
CA ALA A 231 11.50 0.47 -23.02
C ALA A 231 10.74 1.64 -23.68
N GLY A 232 9.68 2.12 -23.01
CA GLY A 232 8.83 3.21 -23.46
C GLY A 232 7.67 2.79 -24.38
N GLU A 233 7.60 1.53 -24.81
CA GLU A 233 6.49 1.03 -25.61
C GLU A 233 5.24 0.78 -24.75
N ILE A 234 4.07 0.94 -25.39
CA ILE A 234 2.76 0.75 -24.75
C ILE A 234 2.06 -0.44 -25.40
N PHE A 235 1.59 -1.37 -24.58
CA PHE A 235 0.89 -2.57 -25.02
C PHE A 235 -0.50 -2.66 -24.41
N LEU A 236 -1.43 -3.22 -25.17
CA LEU A 236 -2.76 -3.65 -24.71
C LEU A 236 -2.84 -5.17 -24.79
N VAL A 237 -2.71 -5.83 -23.64
CA VAL A 237 -2.48 -7.28 -23.55
C VAL A 237 -3.22 -7.87 -22.35
N PRO A 238 -3.51 -9.18 -22.35
CA PRO A 238 -4.04 -9.85 -21.16
C PRO A 238 -3.06 -9.72 -19.99
N TYR A 239 -3.56 -9.34 -18.82
CA TYR A 239 -2.75 -9.09 -17.62
C TYR A 239 -1.86 -10.28 -17.27
N ARG A 240 -2.32 -11.52 -17.48
CA ARG A 240 -1.54 -12.76 -17.25
C ARG A 240 -0.15 -12.74 -17.87
N SER A 241 0.02 -12.10 -19.04
CA SER A 241 1.28 -12.10 -19.79
C SER A 241 2.31 -11.16 -19.16
N PHE A 242 1.84 -10.05 -18.58
CA PHE A 242 2.71 -8.99 -18.04
C PHE A 242 2.79 -8.96 -16.52
N ARG A 243 1.91 -9.70 -15.83
CA ARG A 243 1.91 -9.88 -14.38
C ARG A 243 3.30 -10.06 -13.75
N PRO A 244 4.18 -10.99 -14.21
CA PRO A 244 5.50 -11.14 -13.59
C PRO A 244 6.36 -9.87 -13.71
N TYR A 245 6.32 -9.19 -14.85
CA TYR A 245 7.08 -7.95 -15.06
C TYR A 245 6.54 -6.76 -14.26
N VAL A 246 5.24 -6.76 -13.98
CA VAL A 246 4.61 -5.78 -13.05
C VAL A 246 5.10 -6.02 -11.62
N LEU A 247 5.18 -7.27 -11.18
CA LEU A 247 5.69 -7.63 -9.85
C LEU A 247 7.18 -7.30 -9.68
N GLU A 248 7.97 -7.44 -10.76
CA GLU A 248 9.39 -7.05 -10.79
C GLU A 248 9.58 -5.52 -10.87
N GLY A 249 8.53 -4.75 -11.13
CA GLY A 249 8.60 -3.29 -11.28
C GLY A 249 9.17 -2.81 -12.61
N ARG A 250 9.32 -3.70 -13.61
CA ARG A 250 9.82 -3.38 -14.96
C ARG A 250 8.74 -2.87 -15.90
N VAL A 251 7.48 -3.02 -15.50
CA VAL A 251 6.29 -2.59 -16.23
C VAL A 251 5.38 -1.81 -15.29
N ARG A 252 4.82 -0.72 -15.80
CA ARG A 252 3.79 0.08 -15.11
C ARG A 252 2.45 -0.04 -15.84
N LEU A 253 1.37 -0.18 -15.09
CA LEU A 253 0.02 -0.18 -15.63
C LEU A 253 -0.53 1.26 -15.71
N VAL A 254 -1.42 1.52 -16.66
CA VAL A 254 -2.01 2.86 -16.92
C VAL A 254 -3.53 2.83 -16.82
#